data_AF-A0A9D3MXS5-F1
#
_entry.id   AF-A0A9D3MXS5-F1
#
_cell.length_a   1.000
_cell.length_b   1.000
_cell.length_c   1.000
_cell.angle_alpha   90.00
_cell.angle_beta   90.00
_cell.angle_gamma   90.00
#
_symmetry.space_group_name_H-M   'P 1'
#
loop_
_entity.id
_entity.type
_entity.pdbx_description
1 polymer ?
#
loop_
_entity_poly.entity_id
_entity_poly.type
_entity_poly.pdbx_seq_one_letter_code
_entity_poly.pdbx_strand_id
1 'polypeptide(L)' 'MVYPDTVTEGQSVRLTCSTTCTLTGSPAFIWYRDGSPLSFTDQSHQFTASSEDRGSYTCAVKGYELRSPAVALNV' A
#
# COMPACT_ATOMS: atom_id res chain seq x y z
N MET A 1 2.52 -2.33 -21.58
CA MET A 1 1.26 -2.93 -21.12
C MET A 1 1.57 -3.52 -19.75
N VAL A 2 1.17 -2.83 -18.68
CA VAL A 2 1.44 -3.29 -17.30
C VAL A 2 0.26 -4.20 -16.94
N TYR A 3 0.51 -5.49 -16.83
CA TYR A 3 -0.48 -6.42 -16.30
C TYR A 3 -0.65 -6.08 -14.82
N PRO A 4 -1.88 -5.85 -14.32
CA PRO A 4 -2.09 -5.84 -12.88
C PRO A 4 -1.61 -7.19 -12.35
N ASP A 5 -0.80 -7.17 -11.27
CA ASP A 5 -0.39 -8.38 -10.56
C ASP A 5 -1.69 -9.00 -10.02
N THR A 6 -2.23 -9.98 -10.73
CA THR A 6 -3.38 -10.75 -10.27
C THR A 6 -2.88 -11.62 -9.13
N VAL A 7 -3.20 -11.19 -7.92
CA VAL A 7 -2.89 -11.94 -6.71
C VAL A 7 -3.98 -12.99 -6.56
N THR A 8 -3.64 -14.23 -6.22
CA THR A 8 -4.67 -15.26 -5.98
C THR A 8 -5.15 -15.19 -4.53
N GLU A 9 -6.44 -15.44 -4.28
CA GLU A 9 -6.97 -15.59 -2.91
C GLU A 9 -6.14 -16.61 -2.11
N GLY A 10 -5.75 -16.24 -0.89
CA GLY A 10 -4.87 -17.06 -0.04
C GLY A 10 -3.37 -16.81 -0.25
N GLN A 11 -2.96 -15.96 -1.19
CA GLN A 11 -1.56 -15.62 -1.41
C GLN A 11 -1.09 -14.54 -0.42
N SER A 12 0.12 -14.68 0.11
CA SER A 12 0.75 -13.64 0.93
C SER A 12 1.11 -12.42 0.09
N VAL A 13 0.46 -11.28 0.34
CA VAL A 13 0.74 -9.99 -0.27
C VAL A 13 1.60 -9.18 0.69
N ARG A 14 2.64 -8.54 0.16
CA ARG A 14 3.43 -7.57 0.91
C ARG A 14 3.34 -6.20 0.24
N LEU A 15 2.56 -5.31 0.85
CA LEU A 15 2.58 -3.90 0.49
C LEU A 15 3.84 -3.26 1.06
N THR A 16 4.58 -2.53 0.24
CA THR A 16 5.78 -1.80 0.67
C THR A 16 5.72 -0.39 0.11
N CYS A 17 5.78 0.61 0.99
CA CYS A 17 5.88 2.00 0.61
C CYS A 17 7.35 2.36 0.43
N SER A 18 7.75 2.63 -0.81
CA SER A 18 9.09 3.15 -1.12
C SER A 18 8.99 4.63 -1.45
N THR A 19 9.97 5.40 -0.98
CA THR A 19 10.12 6.81 -1.32
C THR A 19 11.55 7.06 -1.77
N THR A 20 11.71 7.91 -2.78
CA THR A 20 13.03 8.40 -3.20
C THR A 20 13.49 9.60 -2.36
N CYS A 21 12.62 10.12 -1.49
CA CYS A 21 12.95 11.21 -0.60
C CYS A 21 13.72 10.66 0.60
N THR A 22 14.82 11.32 0.95
CA THR A 22 15.60 11.00 2.16
C THR A 22 14.82 11.44 3.40
N LEU A 23 13.95 10.57 3.91
CA LEU A 23 13.22 10.83 5.15
C LEU A 23 14.18 10.68 6.33
N THR A 24 14.44 11.76 7.05
CA THR A 24 15.22 11.72 8.30
C THR A 24 14.35 11.25 9.47
N GLY A 25 14.83 10.25 10.23
CA GLY A 25 14.14 9.69 11.40
C GLY A 25 13.33 8.43 11.09
N SER A 26 12.32 8.13 11.91
CA SER A 26 11.36 7.04 11.72
C SER A 26 10.06 7.60 11.10
N PRO A 27 9.95 7.70 9.77
CA PRO A 27 8.76 8.26 9.14
C PRO A 27 7.54 7.38 9.43
N ALA A 28 6.43 8.01 9.81
CA ALA A 28 5.16 7.32 9.87
C ALA A 28 4.54 7.30 8.46
N PHE A 29 4.05 6.15 8.03
CA PHE A 29 3.33 6.02 6.75
C PHE A 29 1.83 5.99 7.00
N ILE A 30 1.05 6.38 6.00
CA ILE A 30 -0.40 6.27 5.99
C ILE A 30 -0.77 5.51 4.73
N TRP A 31 -1.56 4.47 4.90
CA TRP A 31 -2.06 3.67 3.80
C TRP A 31 -3.52 3.99 3.54
N TYR A 32 -3.92 3.91 2.28
CA TYR A 32 -5.30 4.08 1.85
C TYR A 32 -5.70 2.94 0.92
N ARG A 33 -6.92 2.43 1.10
CA ARG A 33 -7.59 1.49 0.20
C ARG A 33 -8.84 2.14 -0.33
N ASP A 34 -8.93 2.34 -1.65
CA ASP A 34 -10.04 3.02 -2.32
C ASP A 34 -10.36 4.40 -1.71
N GLY A 35 -9.31 5.11 -1.29
CA GLY A 35 -9.41 6.42 -0.62
C GLY A 35 -9.71 6.37 0.87
N SER A 36 -10.03 5.20 1.43
CA SER A 36 -10.25 5.00 2.87
C SER A 36 -8.93 4.73 3.59
N PRO A 37 -8.61 5.45 4.68
CA PRO A 37 -7.37 5.23 5.42
C PRO A 37 -7.39 3.86 6.13
N LEU A 38 -6.24 3.18 6.14
CA LEU A 38 -6.01 1.93 6.85
C LEU A 38 -5.33 2.20 8.19
N SER A 39 -5.50 1.27 9.14
CA SER A 39 -5.01 1.45 10.52
C SER A 39 -3.50 1.22 10.69
N PHE A 40 -2.84 0.56 9.74
CA PHE A 40 -1.41 0.30 9.82
C PHE A 40 -0.60 1.46 9.25
N THR A 41 0.51 1.78 9.93
CA THR A 41 1.37 2.93 9.60
C THR A 41 2.81 2.54 9.29
N ASP A 42 3.08 1.24 9.24
CA ASP A 42 4.39 0.70 8.91
C ASP A 42 4.76 0.96 7.45
N GLN A 43 6.06 1.01 7.17
CA GLN A 43 6.56 1.11 5.81
C GLN A 43 6.15 -0.10 4.95
N SER A 44 6.03 -1.27 5.57
CA SER A 44 5.60 -2.48 4.90
C SER A 44 4.55 -3.20 5.71
N HIS A 45 3.52 -3.71 5.04
CA HIS A 45 2.48 -4.51 5.66
C HIS A 45 2.28 -5.78 4.86
N GLN A 46 2.27 -6.93 5.55
CA GLN A 46 2.03 -8.23 4.95
C GLN A 46 0.70 -8.77 5.45
N PHE A 47 -0.12 -9.25 4.52
CA PHE A 47 -1.39 -9.91 4.81
C PHE A 47 -1.66 -10.99 3.77
N THR A 48 -2.66 -11.83 4.05
CA THR A 48 -3.11 -12.84 3.10
C THR A 48 -4.23 -12.24 2.25
N ALA A 49 -4.07 -12.27 0.93
CA ALA A 49 -5.05 -11.72 0.01
C ALA A 49 -6.40 -12.41 0.18
N SER A 50 -7.43 -11.62 0.47
CA SER A 50 -8.82 -12.06 0.49
C SER A 50 -9.63 -11.27 -0.55
N SER A 51 -10.78 -11.79 -0.95
CA SER A 51 -11.72 -11.05 -1.81
C SER A 51 -12.14 -9.69 -1.22
N GLU A 52 -12.08 -9.54 0.11
CA GLU A 52 -12.36 -8.29 0.84
C GLU A 52 -11.21 -7.27 0.79
N ASP A 53 -9.99 -7.72 0.45
CA ASP A 53 -8.82 -6.87 0.28
C ASP A 53 -8.71 -6.30 -1.13
N ARG A 54 -9.58 -6.70 -2.06
CA ARG A 54 -9.62 -6.14 -3.40
C ARG A 54 -9.83 -4.62 -3.34
N GLY A 55 -8.98 -3.87 -4.04
CA GLY A 55 -9.07 -2.42 -4.03
C GLY A 55 -7.84 -1.70 -4.57
N SER A 56 -7.90 -0.38 -4.61
CA SER A 56 -6.78 0.47 -5.00
C SER A 56 -5.98 0.96 -3.79
N TYR A 57 -4.74 0.50 -3.65
CA TYR A 57 -3.86 0.82 -2.54
C TYR A 57 -2.94 1.99 -2.89
N THR A 58 -2.91 2.99 -2.01
CA THR A 58 -1.93 4.09 -2.06
C THR A 58 -1.28 4.26 -0.70
N CYS A 59 -0.02 4.66 -0.67
CA CYS A 59 0.67 5.04 0.56
C CYS A 59 1.08 6.51 0.51
N ALA A 60 1.19 7.13 1.67
CA ALA A 60 1.68 8.49 1.84
C ALA A 60 2.57 8.54 3.08
N VAL A 61 3.51 9.48 3.12
CA VAL A 61 4.30 9.72 4.32
C VAL A 61 3.55 10.73 5.18
N LYS A 62 3.31 10.42 6.45
CA LYS A 62 2.68 11.34 7.39
C LYS A 62 3.54 12.60 7.52
N GLY A 63 2.95 13.75 7.23
CA GLY A 63 3.65 15.05 7.23
C GLY A 63 4.21 15.48 5.87
N TYR A 64 4.02 14.66 4.82
CA TYR A 64 4.32 15.04 3.44
C TYR A 64 3.07 14.89 2.57
N GLU A 65 2.87 15.84 1.65
CA GLU A 65 1.74 15.83 0.70
C GLU A 65 1.94 14.83 -0.46
N LEU A 66 3.07 14.12 -0.49
CA LEU A 66 3.41 13.20 -1.57
C LEU A 66 2.75 11.83 -1.33
N ARG A 67 1.82 11.47 -2.22
CA ARG A 67 1.18 10.15 -2.27
C ARG A 67 1.84 9.30 -3.35
N SER A 68 1.98 8.00 -3.09
CA SER A 68 2.43 7.03 -4.08
C SER A 68 1.41 6.90 -5.21
N PRO A 69 1.83 6.41 -6.38
CA PRO A 69 0.89 5.91 -7.38
C PRO A 69 0.01 4.81 -6.78
N ALA A 70 -1.21 4.69 -7.30
CA ALA A 70 -2.19 3.72 -6.86
C ALA A 70 -1.92 2.35 -7.48
N VAL A 71 -1.93 1.32 -6.64
CA VAL A 71 -1.73 -0.07 -7.04
C VAL A 71 -3.04 -0.81 -6.85
N ALA A 72 -3.62 -1.32 -7.95
CA ALA A 72 -4.81 -2.15 -7.87
C ALA A 72 -4.42 -3.56 -7.41
N LEU A 73 -4.93 -3.97 -6.26
CA LEU A 73 -4.91 -5.36 -5.83
C LEU A 73 -6.16 -6.03 -6.38
N ASN A 74 -5.97 -6.98 -7.28
CA ASN A 74 -7.05 -7.83 -7.76
C ASN A 74 -6.81 -9.23 -7.23
N VAL A 75 -7.75 -9.70 -6.40
CA VAL A 75 -7.82 -11.05 -5.82
C VAL A 75 -8.74 -11.93 -6.65
#